data_AF-A0A967API9-F1
#
_entry.id   AF-A0A967API9-F1
#
_cell.length_a   1.000
_cell.length_b   1.000
_cell.length_c   1.000
_cell.angle_alpha   90.00
_cell.angle_beta   90.00
_cell.angle_gamma   90.00
#
_symmetry.space_group_name_H-M   'P 1'
#
loop_
_entity.id
_entity.type
_entity.pdbx_description
1 polymer ?
#
loop_
_entity_poly.entity_id
_entity_poly.type
_entity_poly.pdbx_seq_one_letter_code
_entity_poly.pdbx_strand_id
1 'polypeptide(L)' 'MAYIDDASSQVYARFYEYEGTVPAMDGFQRYVQQYGIPLAVYADRHTTYQSPDEPTVEGSWPERSLRVSLGERWASWGLN' A
#
# COMPACT_ATOMS: atom_id res chain seq x y z
N MET A 1 -7.62 10.37 3.38
CA MET A 1 -6.54 9.71 2.64
C MET A 1 -6.80 9.79 1.16
N ALA A 2 -5.74 9.93 0.37
CA ALA A 2 -5.81 10.11 -1.07
C ALA A 2 -4.77 9.22 -1.77
N TYR A 3 -5.10 8.82 -3.00
CA TYR A 3 -4.34 7.96 -3.89
C TYR A 3 -4.40 8.59 -5.27
N ILE A 4 -3.26 8.64 -5.95
CA ILE A 4 -3.15 9.19 -7.30
C ILE A 4 -2.44 8.13 -8.14
N ASP A 5 -3.06 7.76 -9.24
CA ASP A 5 -2.42 6.96 -10.29
C ASP A 5 -1.49 7.87 -11.09
N ASP A 6 -0.20 7.56 -11.12
CA ASP A 6 0.81 8.35 -11.82
C ASP A 6 0.72 8.22 -13.35
N ALA A 7 0.25 7.08 -13.85
CA ALA A 7 0.10 6.83 -15.28
C ALA A 7 -1.14 7.51 -15.86
N SER A 8 -2.26 7.52 -15.12
CA SER A 8 -3.54 8.05 -15.61
C SER A 8 -3.98 9.37 -14.96
N SER A 9 -3.26 9.83 -13.93
CA SER A 9 -3.61 11.00 -13.11
C SER A 9 -4.98 10.90 -12.42
N GLN A 10 -5.55 9.69 -12.31
CA GLN A 10 -6.81 9.47 -11.60
C GLN A 10 -6.62 9.61 -10.09
N VAL A 11 -7.55 10.32 -9.45
CA VAL A 11 -7.52 10.58 -8.01
C VAL A 11 -8.64 9.83 -7.32
N TYR A 12 -8.28 9.10 -6.27
CA TYR A 12 -9.22 8.49 -5.33
C TYR A 12 -8.96 9.04 -3.93
N ALA A 13 -10.00 9.53 -3.25
CA ALA A 13 -9.85 10.07 -1.91
C ALA A 13 -11.06 9.78 -1.03
N ARG A 14 -10.80 9.58 0.27
CA ARG A 14 -11.82 9.35 1.28
C ARG A 14 -11.44 9.99 2.62
N PHE A 15 -12.43 10.59 3.28
CA PHE A 15 -12.28 11.10 4.64
C PHE A 15 -12.37 9.98 5.67
N TYR A 16 -11.50 10.05 6.66
CA TYR A 16 -11.49 9.19 7.84
C TYR A 16 -11.39 10.08 9.08
N GLU A 17 -11.91 9.60 10.21
CA GLU A 17 -11.91 10.36 11.47
C GLU A 17 -10.49 10.58 12.02
N TYR A 18 -9.55 9.70 11.68
CA TYR A 18 -8.16 9.80 12.09
C TYR A 18 -7.22 9.27 11.00
N GLU A 19 -5.93 9.59 11.13
CA GLU A 19 -4.87 9.06 10.29
C GLU A 19 -4.20 7.85 10.96
N GLY A 20 -4.04 6.75 10.24
CA GLY A 20 -3.41 5.55 10.76
C GLY A 20 -3.44 4.38 9.78
N THR A 21 -2.85 3.26 10.17
CA THR A 21 -2.71 2.08 9.31
C THR A 21 -4.06 1.51 8.86
N VAL A 22 -5.07 1.51 9.72
CA VAL A 22 -6.41 0.96 9.39
C VAL A 22 -7.11 1.79 8.31
N PRO A 23 -7.23 3.13 8.45
CA PRO A 23 -7.69 3.99 7.35
C PRO A 23 -6.91 3.84 6.05
N ALA A 24 -5.58 3.64 6.12
CA ALA A 24 -4.73 3.44 4.94
C ALA A 24 -5.06 2.13 4.24
N MET A 25 -5.23 1.07 5.02
CA MET A 25 -5.60 -0.24 4.50
C MET A 25 -7.00 -0.30 3.90
N ASP A 26 -8.01 0.27 4.57
CA ASP A 26 -9.38 0.34 4.02
C ASP A 26 -9.42 1.18 2.75
N GLY A 27 -8.71 2.31 2.72
CA GLY A 27 -8.62 3.16 1.53
C GLY A 27 -7.97 2.44 0.35
N PHE A 28 -6.85 1.78 0.59
CA PHE A 28 -6.13 1.06 -0.46
C PHE A 28 -6.93 -0.13 -0.98
N GLN A 29 -7.57 -0.90 -0.10
CA GLN A 29 -8.47 -1.99 -0.50
C GLN A 29 -9.55 -1.50 -1.47
N ARG A 30 -10.19 -0.37 -1.15
CA ARG A 30 -11.27 0.18 -1.98
C ARG A 30 -10.77 0.71 -3.31
N TYR A 31 -9.62 1.38 -3.30
CA TYR A 31 -8.94 1.78 -4.53
C TYR A 31 -8.72 0.56 -5.44
N VAL A 32 -8.14 -0.53 -4.89
CA VAL A 32 -7.89 -1.75 -5.66
C VAL A 32 -9.17 -2.40 -6.18
N GLN A 33 -10.24 -2.43 -5.38
CA GLN A 33 -11.54 -2.95 -5.82
C GLN A 33 -12.15 -2.13 -6.96
N GLN A 34 -11.86 -0.83 -7.02
CA GLN A 34 -12.43 0.06 -8.03
C GLN A 34 -11.58 0.14 -9.30
N TYR A 35 -10.25 0.11 -9.19
CA TYR A 35 -9.32 0.40 -10.28
C TYR A 35 -8.36 -0.75 -10.63
N GLY A 36 -8.32 -1.81 -9.82
CA GLY A 36 -7.37 -2.91 -9.96
C GLY A 36 -6.11 -2.73 -9.12
N ILE A 37 -5.23 -3.74 -9.16
CA ILE A 37 -3.99 -3.78 -8.37
C ILE A 37 -2.92 -2.95 -9.08
N PRO A 38 -2.36 -1.90 -8.46
CA PRO A 38 -1.27 -1.14 -9.04
C PRO A 38 0.03 -1.95 -9.05
N LEU A 39 0.88 -1.71 -10.05
CA LEU A 39 2.19 -2.37 -10.17
C LEU A 39 3.12 -2.00 -9.01
N ALA A 40 3.10 -0.75 -8.57
CA ALA A 40 3.91 -0.24 -7.47
C ALA A 40 3.14 0.83 -6.70
N VAL A 41 3.43 0.97 -5.40
CA VAL A 41 2.81 1.98 -4.53
C VAL A 41 3.91 2.83 -3.90
N TYR A 42 3.76 4.14 -4.00
CA TYR A 42 4.64 5.11 -3.35
C TYR A 42 3.91 5.73 -2.17
N ALA A 43 4.37 5.46 -0.95
CA ALA A 43 3.86 6.07 0.26
C ALA A 43 4.83 7.13 0.77
N ASP A 44 4.30 8.14 1.46
CA ASP A 44 5.13 9.10 2.18
C ASP A 44 5.98 8.37 3.24
N ARG A 45 7.19 8.87 3.50
CA ARG A 45 8.14 8.26 4.44
C ARG A 45 7.73 8.42 5.91
N HIS A 46 6.50 8.83 6.19
CA HIS A 46 5.96 8.95 7.53
C HIS A 46 5.99 7.60 8.26
N THR A 47 6.33 7.63 9.56
CA THR A 47 6.63 6.44 10.39
C THR A 47 5.49 5.42 10.46
N THR A 48 4.24 5.85 10.23
CA THR A 48 3.05 4.99 10.09
C THR A 48 3.21 3.91 9.01
N TYR A 49 4.06 4.15 8.02
CA TYR A 49 4.30 3.26 6.88
C TYR A 49 5.62 2.47 6.98
N GLN A 50 6.34 2.55 8.10
CA GLN A 50 7.61 1.83 8.28
C GLN A 50 7.48 0.80 9.41
N SER A 51 7.73 -0.48 9.10
CA SER A 51 7.95 -1.48 10.14
C SER A 51 9.39 -1.39 10.65
N PRO A 52 9.63 -1.53 11.97
CA PRO A 52 10.98 -1.52 12.54
C PRO A 52 11.82 -2.80 12.25
N ASP A 53 11.23 -3.83 11.67
CA ASP A 53 11.92 -5.12 11.43
C ASP A 53 12.71 -5.17 10.11
N GLU A 54 13.93 -5.71 10.18
CA GLU A 54 14.81 -5.91 9.02
C GLU A 54 14.20 -6.89 8.00
N PRO A 55 14.21 -6.59 6.70
CA PRO A 55 13.74 -7.50 5.66
C PRO A 55 14.68 -8.72 5.55
N THR A 56 14.19 -9.91 5.87
CA THR A 56 14.95 -11.16 5.69
C THR A 56 15.11 -11.49 4.19
N VAL A 57 16.32 -11.88 3.80
CA VAL A 57 16.88 -11.84 2.43
C VAL A 57 16.43 -12.99 1.50
N GLU A 58 15.41 -13.78 1.83
CA GLU A 58 14.91 -14.83 0.92
C GLU A 58 13.95 -14.27 -0.13
N GLY A 59 14.54 -13.62 -1.14
CA GLY A 59 13.87 -13.10 -2.33
C GLY A 59 14.34 -11.70 -2.69
N SER A 60 15.64 -11.52 -2.95
CA SER A 60 16.16 -10.24 -3.45
C SER A 60 15.67 -9.99 -4.88
N TRP A 61 14.82 -8.99 -5.04
CA TRP A 61 14.54 -8.34 -6.32
C TRP A 61 15.22 -6.98 -6.29
N PRO A 62 16.06 -6.63 -7.28
CA PRO A 62 16.76 -5.36 -7.23
C PRO A 62 15.75 -4.24 -7.49
N GLU A 63 15.80 -3.27 -6.59
CA GLU A 63 15.29 -1.91 -6.73
C GLU A 63 13.81 -1.67 -6.32
N ARG A 64 13.69 -1.09 -5.11
CA ARG A 64 12.54 -0.33 -4.55
C ARG A 64 11.33 -1.13 -4.04
N SER A 65 11.53 -1.93 -3.00
CA SER A 65 10.43 -2.44 -2.17
C SER A 65 10.32 -1.68 -0.84
N LEU A 66 9.38 -0.73 -0.72
CA LEU A 66 8.88 -0.30 0.58
C LEU A 66 8.05 -1.45 1.17
N ARG A 67 8.62 -2.25 2.07
CA ARG A 67 7.80 -3.13 2.93
C ARG A 67 7.19 -2.29 4.03
N VAL A 68 6.02 -1.72 3.73
CA VAL A 68 5.03 -1.27 4.71
C VAL A 68 4.62 -2.47 5.59
N SER A 69 4.17 -2.25 6.83
CA SER A 69 3.56 -3.28 7.71
C SER A 69 2.33 -4.01 7.11
N LEU A 70 1.98 -3.62 5.87
CA LEU A 70 0.99 -4.19 4.96
C LEU A 70 1.25 -5.63 4.49
N GLY A 71 2.49 -6.11 4.53
CA GLY A 71 2.93 -7.27 3.74
C GLY A 71 2.29 -8.62 4.09
N GLU A 72 1.84 -8.82 5.33
CA GLU A 72 1.41 -10.15 5.80
C GLU A 72 -0.03 -10.54 5.40
N ARG A 73 -0.81 -9.62 4.82
CA ARG A 73 -2.24 -9.89 4.49
C ARG A 73 -2.51 -10.28 3.03
N TRP A 74 -1.52 -10.15 2.14
CA TRP A 74 -1.67 -10.31 0.69
C TRP A 74 -1.98 -11.75 0.27
N ALA A 75 -1.47 -12.76 0.98
CA ALA A 75 -1.69 -14.16 0.67
C ALA A 75 -3.13 -14.66 0.95
N SER A 76 -3.94 -13.89 1.69
CA SER A 76 -5.28 -14.33 2.12
C SER A 76 -6.40 -14.05 1.11
N TRP A 77 -6.12 -13.34 0.00
CA TRP A 77 -7.18 -12.82 -0.90
C TRP A 77 -7.32 -13.58 -2.22
N GLY A 78 -6.56 -14.66 -2.44
CA GLY A 78 -6.88 -15.68 -3.46
C GLY A 78 -6.96 -15.17 -4.91
N LEU A 79 -6.17 -14.16 -5.28
CA LEU A 79 -6.08 -13.69 -6.66
C LEU A 79 -4.79 -14.24 -7.28
N ASN A 80 -4.98 -15.20 -8.19
CA ASN A 80 -3.99 -15.67 -9.18
C ASN A 80 -4.08 -14.78 -10.42
#